data_AF-A0A417UN55-F1
#
_entry.id   AF-A0A417UN55-F1
#
_cell.length_a   1.000
_cell.length_b   1.000
_cell.length_c   1.000
_cell.angle_alpha   90.00
_cell.angle_beta   90.00
_cell.angle_gamma   90.00
#
_symmetry.space_group_name_H-M   'P 1'
#
loop_
_entity.id
_entity.type
_entity.pdbx_description
1 polymer ?
#
loop_
_entity_poly.entity_id
_entity_poly.type
_entity_poly.pdbx_seq_one_letter_code
_entity_poly.pdbx_strand_id
1 'polypeptide(L)'
;MAAGRHKRSIVWKPQPKQAAFMRRCEDEALYGGAAGGGKSDALVIEALRQVDVPYYRGLIVRKTYPQLSELIDKTMQYYRPAFPKARYNASSHVWTFPSGAKIYFGSMFRTQDKYNYQGKAFDFIGVDELTHFTWEEYSYLMSRNRPTGPGTVVYMQARRIREAEQNDPMLKGRVIQGVADPAIFNESQGESIAQMQEKYPYFVTWRPGDHTRIAGKMQLHYRLAFDAEGRPMFQVFDTCRHFIRTIPNLVYDESNVEDIDTTQEDHIYDECRYVLMENPISPRQVRKEMVLRDDPLDMDARRSPIRVMRV
;
A
#
# COMPACT_ATOMS: atom_id res chain seq x y z
N MET A 1 7.73 -46.84 38.57
CA MET A 1 8.14 -45.43 38.35
C MET A 1 7.39 -44.90 37.14
N ALA A 2 6.37 -44.06 37.34
CA ALA A 2 5.54 -43.52 36.26
C ALA A 2 6.19 -42.25 35.69
N ALA A 3 6.47 -42.22 34.40
CA ALA A 3 6.99 -41.07 33.68
C ALA A 3 6.03 -39.87 33.80
N GLY A 4 6.50 -38.79 34.43
CA GLY A 4 5.76 -37.55 34.56
C GLY A 4 5.48 -36.95 33.18
N ARG A 5 4.23 -37.03 32.72
CA ARG A 5 3.73 -36.24 31.59
C ARG A 5 3.87 -34.75 31.95
N HIS A 6 4.85 -34.04 31.39
CA HIS A 6 4.82 -32.58 31.34
C HIS A 6 3.59 -32.15 30.52
N LYS A 7 2.44 -31.95 31.18
CA LYS A 7 1.28 -31.27 30.60
C LYS A 7 1.71 -29.82 30.33
N ARG A 8 2.08 -29.50 29.09
CA ARG A 8 2.13 -28.10 28.65
C ARG A 8 0.74 -27.50 28.89
N SER A 9 0.64 -26.47 29.73
CA SER A 9 -0.63 -25.79 29.98
C SER A 9 -1.05 -25.09 28.70
N ILE A 10 -2.27 -25.40 28.23
CA ILE A 10 -2.85 -24.70 27.09
C ILE A 10 -3.35 -23.35 27.61
N VAL A 11 -2.67 -22.27 27.25
CA VAL A 11 -3.00 -20.90 27.68
C VAL A 11 -4.29 -20.42 27.01
N TRP A 12 -4.49 -20.78 25.74
CA TRP A 12 -5.69 -20.42 24.98
C TRP A 12 -5.92 -21.44 23.86
N LYS A 13 -7.19 -21.62 23.48
CA LYS A 13 -7.59 -22.49 22.36
C LYS A 13 -8.66 -21.80 21.52
N PRO A 14 -8.51 -21.73 20.18
CA PRO A 14 -9.50 -21.10 19.32
C PRO A 14 -10.80 -21.91 19.28
N GLN A 15 -11.92 -21.21 19.31
CA GLN A 15 -13.23 -21.74 18.95
C GLN A 15 -13.28 -22.04 17.44
N PRO A 16 -14.21 -22.89 16.95
CA PRO A 16 -14.27 -23.26 15.52
C PRO A 16 -14.32 -22.07 14.56
N LYS A 17 -15.10 -21.02 14.88
CA LYS A 17 -15.16 -19.80 14.06
C LYS A 17 -13.87 -18.99 14.11
N GLN A 18 -13.20 -18.92 15.26
CA GLN A 18 -11.89 -18.28 15.39
C GLN A 18 -10.83 -19.03 14.61
N ALA A 19 -10.82 -20.37 14.69
CA ALA A 19 -9.92 -21.19 13.90
C ALA A 19 -10.14 -21.02 12.38
N ALA A 20 -11.40 -20.91 11.94
CA ALA A 20 -11.71 -20.61 10.54
C ALA A 20 -11.20 -19.23 10.11
N PHE A 21 -11.39 -18.22 10.96
CA PHE A 21 -10.83 -16.88 10.76
C PHE A 21 -9.30 -16.89 10.68
N MET A 22 -8.61 -17.52 11.62
CA MET A 22 -7.15 -17.57 11.66
C MET A 22 -6.54 -18.45 10.56
N ARG A 23 -7.32 -19.33 9.93
CA ARG A 23 -6.87 -20.10 8.76
C ARG A 23 -6.98 -19.33 7.45
N ARG A 24 -7.72 -18.22 7.44
CA ARG A 24 -7.80 -17.34 6.27
C ARG A 24 -6.40 -16.84 5.94
N CYS A 25 -6.09 -16.84 4.65
CA CYS A 25 -4.86 -16.26 4.15
C CYS A 25 -5.10 -14.83 3.66
N GLU A 26 -6.36 -14.44 3.42
CA GLU A 26 -6.89 -13.17 2.92
C GLU A 26 -6.27 -11.92 3.58
N ASP A 27 -6.02 -10.88 2.76
CA ASP A 27 -5.33 -9.65 3.16
C ASP A 27 -6.06 -8.89 4.25
N GLU A 28 -7.39 -8.91 4.14
CA GLU A 28 -8.32 -8.31 5.07
C GLU A 28 -9.31 -9.39 5.48
N ALA A 29 -9.25 -9.79 6.74
CA ALA A 29 -10.21 -10.71 7.32
C ALA A 29 -11.08 -9.93 8.31
N LEU A 30 -12.39 -9.89 8.05
CA LEU A 30 -13.36 -9.29 8.97
C LEU A 30 -14.00 -10.38 9.82
N TYR A 31 -13.91 -10.21 11.14
CA TYR A 31 -14.58 -11.08 12.09
C TYR A 31 -15.78 -10.35 12.71
N GLY A 32 -16.97 -10.55 12.12
CA GLY A 32 -18.24 -10.07 12.64
C GLY A 32 -18.93 -11.04 13.61
N GLY A 33 -19.96 -10.56 14.32
CA GLY A 33 -20.80 -11.39 15.21
C GLY A 33 -21.33 -10.64 16.43
N ALA A 34 -22.12 -11.30 17.27
CA ALA A 34 -22.68 -10.74 18.50
C ALA A 34 -21.59 -10.35 19.53
N ALA A 35 -21.98 -9.60 20.56
CA ALA A 35 -21.13 -9.33 21.72
C ALA A 35 -20.72 -10.65 22.41
N GLY A 36 -19.50 -10.73 22.93
CA GLY A 36 -18.99 -11.94 23.57
C GLY A 36 -18.54 -13.07 22.62
N GLY A 37 -18.60 -12.88 21.29
CA GLY A 37 -18.21 -13.90 20.30
C GLY A 37 -16.71 -14.19 20.16
N GLY A 38 -15.86 -13.70 21.08
CA GLY A 38 -14.41 -13.95 21.08
C GLY A 38 -13.61 -13.20 20.00
N LYS A 39 -14.16 -12.13 19.42
CA LYS A 39 -13.53 -11.36 18.33
C LYS A 39 -12.23 -10.69 18.79
N SER A 40 -12.28 -9.96 19.89
CA SER A 40 -11.11 -9.27 20.45
C SER A 40 -10.01 -10.27 20.89
N ASP A 41 -10.40 -11.46 21.38
CA ASP A 41 -9.44 -12.51 21.72
C ASP A 41 -8.76 -13.07 20.47
N ALA A 42 -9.53 -13.35 19.41
CA ALA A 42 -8.97 -13.77 18.13
C ALA A 42 -8.00 -12.73 17.55
N LEU A 43 -8.35 -11.43 17.62
CA LEU A 43 -7.50 -10.35 17.13
C LEU A 43 -6.17 -10.26 17.88
N VAL A 44 -6.23 -10.32 19.21
CA VAL A 44 -5.03 -10.28 20.07
C VAL A 44 -4.14 -11.49 19.79
N ILE A 45 -4.71 -12.70 19.71
CA ILE A 45 -3.90 -13.89 19.43
C ILE A 45 -3.35 -13.87 18.00
N GLU A 46 -4.10 -13.34 17.02
CA GLU A 46 -3.64 -13.22 15.64
C GLU A 46 -2.41 -12.33 15.51
N ALA A 47 -2.30 -11.28 16.34
CA ALA A 47 -1.12 -10.41 16.38
C ALA A 47 0.16 -11.15 16.79
N LEU A 48 0.05 -12.34 17.41
CA LEU A 48 1.21 -13.17 17.79
C LEU A 48 1.82 -13.96 16.61
N ARG A 49 1.20 -13.98 15.43
CA ARG A 49 1.58 -14.90 14.33
C ARG A 49 3.06 -14.86 13.94
N GLN A 50 3.69 -13.69 14.02
CA GLN A 50 5.07 -13.47 13.58
C GLN A 50 5.99 -12.97 14.71
N VAL A 51 5.62 -13.16 15.99
CA VAL A 51 6.42 -12.63 17.10
C VAL A 51 7.78 -13.28 17.27
N ASP A 52 8.06 -14.39 16.59
CA ASP A 52 9.39 -14.99 16.58
C ASP A 52 10.37 -14.27 15.62
N VAL A 53 9.86 -13.40 14.73
CA VAL A 53 10.66 -12.61 13.80
C VAL A 53 11.16 -11.33 14.47
N PRO A 54 12.48 -11.10 14.59
CA PRO A 54 13.04 -9.96 15.35
C PRO A 54 12.53 -8.59 14.94
N TYR A 55 12.27 -8.40 13.64
CA TYR A 55 11.88 -7.11 13.09
C TYR A 55 10.37 -6.86 13.17
N TYR A 56 9.55 -7.88 13.43
CA TYR A 56 8.09 -7.81 13.35
C TYR A 56 7.51 -6.70 14.22
N ARG A 57 6.64 -5.87 13.62
CA ARG A 57 5.89 -4.81 14.29
C ARG A 57 4.39 -5.00 14.02
N GLY A 58 3.65 -5.42 15.04
CA GLY A 58 2.19 -5.42 15.02
C GLY A 58 1.59 -4.16 15.62
N LEU A 59 0.43 -3.72 15.13
CA LEU A 59 -0.35 -2.63 15.70
C LEU A 59 -1.77 -3.10 15.96
N ILE A 60 -2.30 -2.88 17.16
CA ILE A 60 -3.73 -3.03 17.48
C ILE A 60 -4.30 -1.65 17.79
N VAL A 61 -5.39 -1.26 17.12
CA VAL A 61 -5.98 0.08 17.23
C VAL A 61 -7.42 0.01 17.72
N ARG A 62 -7.78 0.96 18.61
CA ARG A 62 -9.15 1.29 19.00
C ARG A 62 -9.41 2.80 18.91
N LYS A 63 -10.68 3.20 18.89
CA LYS A 63 -11.06 4.62 18.90
C LYS A 63 -10.63 5.33 20.18
N THR A 64 -10.86 4.70 21.34
CA THR A 64 -10.58 5.32 22.64
C THR A 64 -9.63 4.46 23.47
N TYR A 65 -8.82 5.11 24.31
CA TYR A 65 -7.88 4.44 25.19
C TYR A 65 -8.56 3.57 26.28
N PRO A 66 -9.67 3.97 26.94
CA PRO A 66 -10.36 3.10 27.89
C PRO A 66 -10.76 1.74 27.29
N GLN A 67 -11.27 1.73 26.06
CA GLN A 67 -11.60 0.50 25.33
C GLN A 67 -10.34 -0.31 24.96
N LEU A 68 -9.24 0.37 24.66
CA LEU A 68 -7.94 -0.27 24.42
C LEU A 68 -7.38 -0.93 25.68
N SER A 69 -7.65 -0.38 26.86
CA SER A 69 -7.23 -0.97 28.15
C SER A 69 -7.78 -2.38 28.34
N GLU A 70 -9.04 -2.63 27.97
CA GLU A 70 -9.64 -3.97 28.06
C GLU A 70 -8.92 -4.99 27.16
N LEU A 71 -8.47 -4.57 25.97
CA LEU A 71 -7.63 -5.40 25.08
C LEU A 71 -6.26 -5.67 25.69
N ILE A 72 -5.63 -4.64 26.28
CA ILE A 72 -4.34 -4.76 26.95
C ILE A 72 -4.45 -5.76 28.12
N ASP A 73 -5.51 -5.69 28.91
CA ASP A 73 -5.73 -6.61 30.04
C ASP A 73 -5.87 -8.07 29.56
N LYS A 74 -6.56 -8.30 28.43
CA LYS A 74 -6.59 -9.62 27.78
C LYS A 74 -5.20 -10.08 27.37
N THR A 75 -4.37 -9.19 26.81
CA THR A 75 -3.00 -9.55 26.42
C THR A 75 -2.14 -9.94 27.62
N MET A 76 -2.37 -9.35 28.80
CA MET A 76 -1.67 -9.75 30.02
C MET A 76 -1.96 -11.19 30.41
N GLN A 77 -3.19 -11.67 30.18
CA GLN A 77 -3.61 -13.04 30.46
C GLN A 77 -3.05 -14.06 29.46
N TYR A 78 -2.85 -13.65 28.19
CA TYR A 78 -2.39 -14.55 27.14
C TYR A 78 -0.87 -14.48 26.90
N TYR A 79 -0.32 -13.28 26.76
CA TYR A 79 1.06 -13.09 26.33
C TYR A 79 2.05 -13.41 27.44
N ARG A 80 1.75 -13.06 28.71
CA ARG A 80 2.66 -13.38 29.83
C ARG A 80 2.85 -14.88 30.02
N PRO A 81 1.79 -15.71 30.05
CA PRO A 81 1.98 -17.15 30.21
C PRO A 81 2.55 -17.81 28.96
N ALA A 82 2.19 -17.33 27.76
CA ALA A 82 2.71 -17.88 26.50
C ALA A 82 4.19 -17.52 26.26
N PHE A 83 4.59 -16.30 26.62
CA PHE A 83 5.95 -15.78 26.45
C PHE A 83 6.44 -15.17 27.78
N PRO A 84 6.94 -15.99 28.73
CA PRO A 84 7.33 -15.52 30.06
C PRO A 84 8.44 -14.45 30.08
N LYS A 85 9.22 -14.36 29.00
CA LYS A 85 10.29 -13.37 28.81
C LYS A 85 9.82 -12.09 28.11
N ALA A 86 8.59 -12.04 27.58
CA ALA A 86 8.04 -10.86 26.96
C ALA A 86 7.79 -9.77 28.02
N ARG A 87 8.02 -8.51 27.67
CA ARG A 87 7.88 -7.36 28.57
C ARG A 87 6.89 -6.37 28.01
N TYR A 88 6.01 -5.88 28.86
CA TYR A 88 5.08 -4.80 28.51
C TYR A 88 5.57 -3.47 29.08
N ASN A 89 5.58 -2.44 28.25
CA ASN A 89 5.85 -1.06 28.64
C ASN A 89 4.51 -0.31 28.73
N ALA A 90 4.13 0.09 29.95
CA ALA A 90 2.85 0.75 30.21
C ALA A 90 2.79 2.21 29.73
N SER A 91 3.91 2.90 29.57
CA SER A 91 3.93 4.30 29.12
C SER A 91 3.79 4.43 27.60
N SER A 92 4.38 3.48 26.86
CA SER A 92 4.34 3.46 25.39
C SER A 92 3.28 2.50 24.83
N HIS A 93 2.64 1.70 25.69
CA HIS A 93 1.67 0.67 25.33
C HIS A 93 2.23 -0.33 24.31
N VAL A 94 3.43 -0.87 24.60
CA VAL A 94 4.15 -1.79 23.71
C VAL A 94 4.53 -3.07 24.43
N TRP A 95 4.23 -4.19 23.78
CA TRP A 95 4.82 -5.48 24.10
C TRP A 95 6.11 -5.69 23.33
N THR A 96 7.18 -6.07 24.02
CA THR A 96 8.45 -6.50 23.43
C THR A 96 8.68 -7.97 23.71
N PHE A 97 8.89 -8.77 22.67
CA PHE A 97 9.10 -10.20 22.73
C PHE A 97 10.59 -10.55 22.75
N PRO A 98 10.98 -11.77 23.19
CA PRO A 98 12.38 -12.17 23.32
C PRO A 98 13.16 -12.16 21.99
N SER A 99 12.47 -12.35 20.88
CA SER A 99 13.00 -12.25 19.51
C SER A 99 13.44 -10.82 19.15
N GLY A 100 12.88 -9.80 19.81
CA GLY A 100 12.97 -8.40 19.40
C GLY A 100 11.66 -7.84 18.82
N ALA A 101 10.71 -8.71 18.47
CA ALA A 101 9.42 -8.31 17.91
C ALA A 101 8.64 -7.39 18.86
N LYS A 102 7.84 -6.49 18.28
CA LYS A 102 7.04 -5.52 19.02
C LYS A 102 5.58 -5.53 18.61
N ILE A 103 4.68 -5.47 19.59
CA ILE A 103 3.25 -5.24 19.34
C ILE A 103 2.84 -3.96 20.05
N TYR A 104 2.38 -2.98 19.27
CA TYR A 104 1.96 -1.66 19.68
C TYR A 104 0.44 -1.62 19.87
N PHE A 105 -0.01 -0.90 20.89
CA PHE A 105 -1.41 -0.61 21.14
C PHE A 105 -1.62 0.88 20.96
N GLY A 106 -2.47 1.25 19.99
CA GLY A 106 -2.72 2.62 19.60
C GLY A 106 -4.18 3.02 19.77
N SER A 107 -4.41 4.30 20.05
CA SER A 107 -5.74 4.91 19.97
C SER A 107 -5.81 5.92 18.83
N MET A 108 -6.99 6.08 18.24
CA MET A 108 -7.26 7.10 17.22
C MET A 108 -8.63 7.71 17.49
N PHE A 109 -8.71 8.69 18.39
CA PHE A 109 -9.97 9.27 18.82
C PHE A 109 -10.53 10.22 17.76
N ARG A 110 -9.66 11.01 17.14
CA ARG A 110 -9.99 11.96 16.07
C ARG A 110 -9.24 11.59 14.79
N THR A 111 -9.75 12.00 13.63
CA THR A 111 -9.09 11.80 12.33
C THR A 111 -7.68 12.38 12.31
N GLN A 112 -7.43 13.49 13.03
CA GLN A 112 -6.09 14.10 13.14
C GLN A 112 -5.07 13.20 13.84
N ASP A 113 -5.50 12.27 14.70
CA ASP A 113 -4.58 11.34 15.37
C ASP A 113 -3.90 10.39 14.38
N LYS A 114 -4.35 10.35 13.11
CA LYS A 114 -3.65 9.67 12.00
C LYS A 114 -2.17 10.10 11.90
N TYR A 115 -1.86 11.36 12.18
CA TYR A 115 -0.48 11.87 12.14
C TYR A 115 0.44 11.23 13.20
N ASN A 116 -0.11 10.69 14.29
CA ASN A 116 0.67 9.93 15.27
C ASN A 116 1.27 8.63 14.69
N TYR A 117 0.76 8.19 13.54
CA TYR A 117 1.23 7.03 12.79
C TYR A 117 2.02 7.42 11.54
N GLN A 118 2.25 8.71 11.31
CA GLN A 118 3.08 9.19 10.21
C GLN A 118 4.50 8.65 10.34
N GLY A 119 5.06 8.16 9.23
CA GLY A 119 6.39 7.56 9.18
C GLY A 119 6.52 6.20 9.87
N LYS A 120 5.47 5.68 10.51
CA LYS A 120 5.48 4.34 11.09
C LYS A 120 5.11 3.28 10.05
N ALA A 121 5.69 2.11 10.21
CA ALA A 121 5.42 0.92 9.41
C ALA A 121 5.13 -0.26 10.35
N PHE A 122 4.14 -1.07 9.99
CA PHE A 122 3.69 -2.23 10.75
C PHE A 122 3.41 -3.39 9.78
N ASP A 123 3.78 -4.61 10.15
CA ASP A 123 3.55 -5.81 9.34
C ASP A 123 2.16 -6.42 9.58
N PHE A 124 1.54 -6.07 10.71
CA PHE A 124 0.18 -6.45 11.07
C PHE A 124 -0.56 -5.25 11.64
N ILE A 125 -1.79 -5.01 11.17
CA ILE A 125 -2.67 -3.99 11.72
C ILE A 125 -4.02 -4.62 12.05
N GLY A 126 -4.31 -4.72 13.34
CA GLY A 126 -5.59 -5.15 13.87
C GLY A 126 -6.44 -3.95 14.27
N VAL A 127 -7.58 -3.76 13.62
CA VAL A 127 -8.56 -2.73 14.01
C VAL A 127 -9.72 -3.41 14.72
N ASP A 128 -9.88 -3.13 16.01
CA ASP A 128 -11.02 -3.65 16.76
C ASP A 128 -12.20 -2.65 16.71
N GLU A 129 -13.43 -3.16 16.65
CA GLU A 129 -14.64 -2.41 16.26
C GLU A 129 -14.40 -1.46 15.07
N LEU A 130 -13.98 -2.03 13.94
CA LEU A 130 -13.76 -1.30 12.69
C LEU A 130 -14.94 -0.39 12.30
N THR A 131 -16.18 -0.75 12.66
CA THR A 131 -17.40 0.03 12.39
C THR A 131 -17.40 1.42 13.01
N HIS A 132 -16.53 1.71 13.98
CA HIS A 132 -16.40 3.04 14.59
C HIS A 132 -15.37 3.94 13.89
N PHE A 133 -14.66 3.42 12.88
CA PHE A 133 -13.69 4.16 12.10
C PHE A 133 -14.31 4.63 10.80
N THR A 134 -13.95 5.85 10.40
CA THR A 134 -14.26 6.36 9.07
C THR A 134 -13.37 5.70 8.01
N TRP A 135 -13.79 5.74 6.75
CA TRP A 135 -12.98 5.24 5.64
C TRP A 135 -11.61 5.92 5.54
N GLU A 136 -11.53 7.23 5.79
CA GLU A 136 -10.27 7.99 5.77
C GLU A 136 -9.29 7.47 6.83
N GLU A 137 -9.76 7.24 8.04
CA GLU A 137 -8.94 6.71 9.15
C GLU A 137 -8.46 5.29 8.86
N TYR A 138 -9.38 4.43 8.39
CA TYR A 138 -9.06 3.05 8.03
C TYR A 138 -8.05 2.97 6.89
N SER A 139 -8.30 3.66 5.78
CA SER A 139 -7.40 3.67 4.62
C SER A 139 -6.02 4.24 4.97
N TYR A 140 -5.95 5.25 5.84
CA TYR A 140 -4.67 5.77 6.34
C TYR A 140 -3.91 4.72 7.16
N LEU A 141 -4.57 4.01 8.08
CA LEU A 141 -3.94 2.93 8.84
C LEU A 141 -3.44 1.82 7.91
N MET A 142 -4.26 1.38 6.95
CA MET A 142 -3.86 0.35 5.99
C MET A 142 -2.65 0.77 5.15
N SER A 143 -2.53 2.05 4.83
CA SER A 143 -1.34 2.56 4.11
C SER A 143 -0.03 2.45 4.91
N ARG A 144 -0.09 2.18 6.23
CA ARG A 144 1.06 1.89 7.11
C ARG A 144 1.39 0.41 7.20
N ASN A 145 0.58 -0.47 6.60
CA ASN A 145 0.85 -1.90 6.54
C ASN A 145 1.99 -2.17 5.54
N ARG A 146 3.21 -2.25 6.03
CA ARG A 146 4.46 -2.23 5.26
C ARG A 146 5.51 -3.10 5.96
N PRO A 147 6.43 -3.73 5.21
CA PRO A 147 7.43 -4.60 5.80
C PRO A 147 8.39 -3.78 6.65
N THR A 148 8.67 -4.25 7.86
CA THR A 148 9.54 -3.54 8.80
C THR A 148 10.93 -4.14 8.92
N GLY A 149 11.18 -5.30 8.31
CA GLY A 149 12.51 -5.84 8.14
C GLY A 149 12.54 -7.27 7.57
N PRO A 150 13.73 -7.85 7.44
CA PRO A 150 13.92 -9.17 6.84
C PRO A 150 13.09 -10.26 7.53
N GLY A 151 12.44 -11.10 6.71
CA GLY A 151 11.64 -12.23 7.18
C GLY A 151 10.26 -11.87 7.72
N THR A 152 9.86 -10.58 7.69
CA THR A 152 8.45 -10.23 7.95
C THR A 152 7.62 -10.43 6.70
N VAL A 153 6.53 -11.17 6.84
CA VAL A 153 5.58 -11.40 5.75
C VAL A 153 4.60 -10.25 5.75
N VAL A 154 4.67 -9.40 4.70
CA VAL A 154 3.63 -8.42 4.42
C VAL A 154 2.59 -9.08 3.56
N TYR A 155 1.41 -9.23 4.13
CA TYR A 155 0.33 -9.98 3.49
C TYR A 155 -0.24 -9.27 2.26
N MET A 156 -0.22 -7.94 2.16
CA MET A 156 -1.10 -7.26 1.19
C MET A 156 -0.50 -7.06 -0.21
N GLN A 157 0.66 -6.42 -0.37
CA GLN A 157 1.04 -5.92 -1.70
C GLN A 157 1.58 -7.01 -2.64
N ALA A 158 2.58 -7.77 -2.20
CA ALA A 158 3.17 -8.84 -3.02
C ALA A 158 2.15 -9.94 -3.34
N ARG A 159 1.26 -10.22 -2.37
CA ARG A 159 0.17 -11.16 -2.57
C ARG A 159 -0.88 -10.66 -3.54
N ARG A 160 -1.35 -9.40 -3.43
CA ARG A 160 -2.31 -8.81 -4.38
C ARG A 160 -1.80 -8.85 -5.79
N ILE A 161 -0.52 -8.54 -5.97
CA ILE A 161 0.13 -8.63 -7.28
C ILE A 161 0.06 -10.08 -7.74
N ARG A 162 0.57 -11.02 -6.96
CA ARG A 162 0.57 -12.44 -7.33
C ARG A 162 -0.84 -13.01 -7.60
N GLU A 163 -1.83 -12.63 -6.81
CA GLU A 163 -3.22 -13.02 -7.02
C GLU A 163 -3.80 -12.40 -8.29
N ALA A 164 -3.50 -11.14 -8.59
CA ALA A 164 -3.89 -10.51 -9.86
C ALA A 164 -3.23 -11.22 -11.04
N GLU A 165 -1.91 -11.51 -10.98
CA GLU A 165 -1.20 -12.23 -12.03
C GLU A 165 -1.78 -13.64 -12.28
N GLN A 166 -2.28 -14.32 -11.24
CA GLN A 166 -2.78 -15.69 -11.33
C GLN A 166 -4.27 -15.80 -11.68
N ASN A 167 -5.08 -14.85 -11.19
CA ASN A 167 -6.54 -14.93 -11.25
C ASN A 167 -7.16 -14.00 -12.29
N ASP A 168 -6.51 -12.90 -12.66
CA ASP A 168 -7.05 -11.99 -13.66
C ASP A 168 -7.02 -12.67 -15.05
N PRO A 169 -8.18 -12.78 -15.75
CA PRO A 169 -8.25 -13.44 -17.05
C PRO A 169 -7.32 -12.85 -18.12
N MET A 170 -6.98 -11.55 -18.03
CA MET A 170 -6.10 -10.87 -18.97
C MET A 170 -4.62 -11.13 -18.67
N LEU A 171 -4.27 -11.32 -17.39
CA LEU A 171 -2.89 -11.43 -16.93
C LEU A 171 -2.42 -12.88 -16.80
N LYS A 172 -3.33 -13.80 -16.51
CA LYS A 172 -3.04 -15.21 -16.27
C LYS A 172 -2.23 -15.84 -17.41
N GLY A 173 -1.06 -16.37 -17.07
CA GLY A 173 -0.15 -17.05 -18.00
C GLY A 173 0.73 -16.13 -18.84
N ARG A 174 0.64 -14.80 -18.65
CA ARG A 174 1.56 -13.84 -19.27
C ARG A 174 2.80 -13.65 -18.39
N VAL A 175 3.92 -13.33 -19.04
CA VAL A 175 5.11 -12.85 -18.34
C VAL A 175 4.93 -11.36 -18.11
N ILE A 176 4.80 -10.97 -16.84
CA ILE A 176 4.63 -9.56 -16.46
C ILE A 176 6.01 -9.01 -16.09
N GLN A 177 6.39 -7.91 -16.73
CA GLN A 177 7.60 -7.19 -16.39
C GLN A 177 7.30 -6.31 -15.17
N GLY A 178 7.82 -6.68 -14.01
CA GLY A 178 7.73 -5.87 -12.80
C GLY A 178 8.82 -4.81 -12.80
N VAL A 179 8.46 -3.53 -12.98
CA VAL A 179 9.35 -2.39 -12.73
C VAL A 179 8.90 -1.73 -11.44
N ALA A 180 9.84 -1.44 -10.54
CA ALA A 180 9.54 -0.83 -9.25
C ALA A 180 10.51 0.29 -8.90
N ASP A 181 10.09 1.10 -7.93
CA ASP A 181 10.89 2.19 -7.39
C ASP A 181 12.25 1.68 -6.86
N PRO A 182 13.39 2.29 -7.23
CA PRO A 182 14.71 1.88 -6.77
C PRO A 182 14.85 1.77 -5.24
N ALA A 183 14.07 2.52 -4.46
CA ALA A 183 14.10 2.46 -3.00
C ALA A 183 13.74 1.07 -2.44
N ILE A 184 12.96 0.25 -3.17
CA ILE A 184 12.59 -1.10 -2.70
C ILE A 184 13.77 -2.09 -2.69
N PHE A 185 14.85 -1.76 -3.42
CA PHE A 185 16.08 -2.55 -3.51
C PHE A 185 17.12 -2.15 -2.47
N ASN A 186 16.80 -1.23 -1.56
CA ASN A 186 17.73 -0.78 -0.53
C ASN A 186 18.01 -1.89 0.50
N GLU A 187 19.29 -2.27 0.65
CA GLU A 187 19.76 -3.32 1.56
C GLU A 187 20.39 -2.78 2.86
N SER A 188 20.34 -1.47 3.11
CA SER A 188 21.02 -0.83 4.25
C SER A 188 20.53 -1.33 5.63
N GLN A 189 19.33 -1.89 5.70
CA GLN A 189 18.75 -2.46 6.94
C GLN A 189 18.63 -3.99 6.89
N GLY A 190 19.32 -4.65 5.97
CA GLY A 190 19.27 -6.10 5.74
C GLY A 190 18.66 -6.44 4.37
N GLU A 191 17.93 -7.55 4.29
CA GLU A 191 17.22 -7.95 3.07
C GLU A 191 16.25 -6.87 2.57
N SER A 192 16.36 -6.54 1.29
CA SER A 192 15.54 -5.53 0.63
C SER A 192 14.08 -6.00 0.44
N ILE A 193 13.17 -5.05 0.22
CA ILE A 193 11.75 -5.37 -0.06
C ILE A 193 11.65 -6.20 -1.35
N ALA A 194 12.43 -5.88 -2.38
CA ALA A 194 12.46 -6.66 -3.61
C ALA A 194 12.81 -8.14 -3.36
N GLN A 195 13.86 -8.40 -2.58
CA GLN A 195 14.28 -9.76 -2.21
C GLN A 195 13.24 -10.50 -1.38
N MET A 196 12.56 -9.80 -0.47
CA MET A 196 11.46 -10.40 0.30
C MET A 196 10.28 -10.82 -0.58
N GLN A 197 9.96 -10.04 -1.62
CA GLN A 197 8.87 -10.33 -2.54
C GLN A 197 9.20 -11.44 -3.57
N GLU A 198 10.48 -11.64 -3.88
CA GLU A 198 10.94 -12.71 -4.77
C GLU A 198 10.84 -14.10 -4.11
N LYS A 199 10.89 -14.17 -2.78
CA LYS A 199 10.82 -15.42 -2.03
C LYS A 199 9.42 -16.01 -1.96
N TYR A 200 9.36 -17.30 -1.59
CA TYR A 200 8.11 -17.96 -1.25
C TYR A 200 7.35 -17.19 -0.15
N PRO A 201 6.02 -17.00 -0.27
CA PRO A 201 5.10 -17.58 -1.26
C PRO A 201 4.83 -16.73 -2.51
N TYR A 202 5.46 -15.57 -2.66
CA TYR A 202 5.01 -14.55 -3.62
C TYR A 202 5.64 -14.70 -5.01
N PHE A 203 6.95 -14.96 -5.09
CA PHE A 203 7.67 -15.13 -6.34
C PHE A 203 7.45 -13.95 -7.32
N VAL A 204 7.42 -12.73 -6.79
CA VAL A 204 7.28 -11.50 -7.57
C VAL A 204 8.67 -10.90 -7.76
N THR A 205 9.12 -10.81 -9.01
CA THR A 205 10.44 -10.29 -9.36
C THR A 205 10.32 -8.86 -9.89
N TRP A 206 11.18 -7.98 -9.38
CA TRP A 206 11.23 -6.57 -9.79
C TRP A 206 12.54 -6.22 -10.45
N ARG A 207 12.48 -5.27 -11.39
CA ARG A 207 13.62 -4.54 -11.92
C ARG A 207 13.57 -3.09 -11.41
N PRO A 208 14.72 -2.48 -11.10
CA PRO A 208 14.76 -1.08 -10.69
C PRO A 208 14.36 -0.19 -11.87
N GLY A 209 13.38 0.68 -11.65
CA GLY A 209 12.96 1.66 -12.64
C GLY A 209 13.98 2.80 -12.82
N ASP A 210 14.04 3.35 -14.03
CA ASP A 210 14.87 4.51 -14.32
C ASP A 210 14.32 5.76 -13.61
N HIS A 211 15.10 6.30 -12.68
CA HIS A 211 14.73 7.46 -11.86
C HIS A 211 15.03 8.81 -12.53
N THR A 212 15.40 8.85 -13.81
CA THR A 212 15.60 10.10 -14.55
C THR A 212 14.25 10.82 -14.79
N ARG A 213 13.94 11.78 -13.90
CA ARG A 213 12.63 12.45 -13.83
C ARG A 213 12.27 13.19 -15.12
N ILE A 214 13.18 14.01 -15.65
CA ILE A 214 12.94 14.82 -16.86
C ILE A 214 12.73 13.93 -18.10
N ALA A 215 13.56 12.90 -18.28
CA ALA A 215 13.42 11.99 -19.42
C ALA A 215 12.09 11.23 -19.36
N GLY A 216 11.72 10.74 -18.18
CA GLY A 216 10.45 10.05 -17.99
C GLY A 216 9.23 10.97 -18.14
N LYS A 217 9.32 12.22 -17.68
CA LYS A 217 8.30 13.24 -17.93
C LYS A 217 8.07 13.41 -19.43
N MET A 218 9.15 13.52 -20.21
CA MET A 218 9.06 13.62 -21.67
C MET A 218 8.39 12.39 -22.30
N GLN A 219 8.65 11.18 -21.80
CA GLN A 219 7.97 9.97 -22.28
C GLN A 219 6.45 9.97 -22.06
N LEU A 220 5.99 10.59 -20.97
CA LEU A 220 4.57 10.86 -20.71
C LEU A 220 4.01 11.86 -21.74
N HIS A 221 4.68 13.01 -21.91
CA HIS A 221 4.25 14.03 -22.87
C HIS A 221 4.19 13.53 -24.31
N TYR A 222 5.17 12.73 -24.75
CA TYR A 222 5.19 12.19 -26.12
C TYR A 222 4.01 11.28 -26.42
N ARG A 223 3.48 10.59 -25.42
CA ARG A 223 2.34 9.68 -25.61
C ARG A 223 0.98 10.34 -25.38
N LEU A 224 0.93 11.39 -24.58
CA LEU A 224 -0.26 12.22 -24.41
C LEU A 224 -0.43 13.22 -25.55
N ALA A 225 0.61 13.45 -26.37
CA ALA A 225 0.51 14.27 -27.58
C ALA A 225 -0.48 13.66 -28.60
N PHE A 226 -1.45 14.47 -29.01
CA PHE A 226 -2.47 14.11 -30.00
C PHE A 226 -1.88 13.96 -31.41
N ASP A 227 -2.42 13.05 -32.21
CA ASP A 227 -2.20 13.03 -33.68
C ASP A 227 -3.10 14.01 -34.44
N ALA A 228 -2.93 13.98 -35.77
CA ALA A 228 -3.81 14.62 -36.74
C ALA A 228 -5.29 14.23 -36.56
N GLU A 229 -5.58 13.03 -36.05
CA GLU A 229 -6.95 12.58 -35.75
C GLU A 229 -7.39 12.94 -34.32
N GLY A 230 -6.58 13.69 -33.57
CA GLY A 230 -6.90 14.14 -32.22
C GLY A 230 -6.82 13.05 -31.16
N ARG A 231 -6.08 11.96 -31.40
CA ARG A 231 -5.96 10.82 -30.47
C ARG A 231 -4.55 10.70 -29.87
N PRO A 232 -4.42 10.55 -28.54
CA PRO A 232 -3.15 10.27 -27.91
C PRO A 232 -2.80 8.77 -28.04
N MET A 233 -1.52 8.45 -27.93
CA MET A 233 -1.05 7.06 -27.88
C MET A 233 -1.35 6.41 -26.52
N PHE A 234 -1.17 7.17 -25.43
CA PHE A 234 -1.49 6.70 -24.09
C PHE A 234 -2.95 6.97 -23.80
N GLN A 235 -3.70 5.91 -23.51
CA GLN A 235 -5.12 5.95 -23.21
C GLN A 235 -5.36 5.37 -21.82
N VAL A 236 -6.26 6.01 -21.07
CA VAL A 236 -6.59 5.66 -19.69
C VAL A 236 -8.06 5.32 -19.64
N PHE A 237 -8.40 4.15 -19.11
CA PHE A 237 -9.79 3.76 -18.90
C PHE A 237 -10.45 4.64 -17.84
N ASP A 238 -11.75 4.89 -17.99
CA ASP A 238 -12.55 5.67 -17.04
C ASP A 238 -12.62 5.04 -15.62
N THR A 239 -12.32 3.75 -15.51
CA THR A 239 -12.18 3.03 -14.24
C THR A 239 -10.89 3.33 -13.48
N CYS A 240 -9.89 3.97 -14.10
CA CYS A 240 -8.61 4.31 -13.47
C CYS A 240 -8.70 5.55 -12.56
N ARG A 241 -9.47 5.43 -11.47
CA ARG A 241 -9.84 6.56 -10.58
C ARG A 241 -8.64 7.32 -10.01
N HIS A 242 -7.59 6.62 -9.61
CA HIS A 242 -6.40 7.25 -9.02
C HIS A 242 -5.65 8.08 -10.06
N PHE A 243 -5.41 7.52 -11.24
CA PHE A 243 -4.78 8.26 -12.34
C PHE A 243 -5.58 9.51 -12.73
N ILE A 244 -6.90 9.39 -12.89
CA ILE A 244 -7.78 10.49 -13.30
C ILE A 244 -7.83 11.60 -12.25
N ARG A 245 -7.76 11.27 -10.96
CA ARG A 245 -7.76 12.26 -9.88
C ARG A 245 -6.40 12.94 -9.68
N THR A 246 -5.28 12.22 -9.86
CA THR A 246 -3.96 12.75 -9.49
C THR A 246 -3.27 13.44 -10.65
N ILE A 247 -3.15 12.78 -11.80
CA ILE A 247 -2.32 13.24 -12.92
C ILE A 247 -2.73 14.62 -13.45
N PRO A 248 -4.03 14.93 -13.66
CA PRO A 248 -4.44 16.25 -14.13
C PRO A 248 -4.21 17.40 -13.13
N ASN A 249 -4.06 17.06 -11.85
CA ASN A 249 -3.91 18.04 -10.76
C ASN A 249 -2.46 18.28 -10.36
N LEU A 250 -1.49 17.58 -10.97
CA LEU A 250 -0.07 17.81 -10.70
C LEU A 250 0.35 19.20 -11.16
N VAL A 251 1.07 19.90 -10.31
CA VAL A 251 1.68 21.20 -10.64
C VAL A 251 3.20 21.10 -10.69
N TYR A 252 3.80 22.08 -11.35
CA TYR A 252 5.25 22.23 -11.41
C TYR A 252 5.81 22.65 -10.05
N ASP A 253 7.03 22.20 -9.74
CA ASP A 253 7.74 22.61 -8.54
C ASP A 253 8.17 24.09 -8.65
N GLU A 254 7.99 24.86 -7.58
CA GLU A 254 8.31 26.30 -7.56
C GLU A 254 9.82 26.58 -7.67
N SER A 255 10.65 25.66 -7.15
CA SER A 255 12.11 25.77 -7.16
C SER A 255 12.73 25.07 -8.37
N ASN A 256 12.18 23.93 -8.78
CA ASN A 256 12.60 23.16 -9.94
C ASN A 256 11.49 23.11 -11.00
N VAL A 257 11.31 24.23 -11.70
CA VAL A 257 10.22 24.43 -12.67
C VAL A 257 10.16 23.43 -13.83
N GLU A 258 11.22 22.65 -14.05
CA GLU A 258 11.25 21.59 -15.07
C GLU A 258 10.63 20.27 -14.60
N ASP A 259 10.35 20.14 -13.31
CA ASP A 259 9.78 18.94 -12.68
C ASP A 259 8.44 19.27 -11.98
N ILE A 260 7.75 18.23 -11.53
CA ILE A 260 6.53 18.34 -10.75
C ILE A 260 6.85 18.50 -9.25
N ASP A 261 5.93 19.12 -8.51
CA ASP A 261 6.01 19.24 -7.07
C ASP A 261 5.81 17.87 -6.39
N THR A 262 6.89 17.35 -5.80
CA THR A 262 6.95 16.05 -5.12
C THR A 262 6.34 16.05 -3.72
N THR A 263 5.91 17.21 -3.21
CA THR A 263 5.19 17.28 -1.93
C THR A 263 3.73 16.82 -2.04
N GLN A 264 3.23 16.71 -3.27
CA GLN A 264 1.88 16.25 -3.61
C GLN A 264 1.83 14.74 -3.89
N GLU A 265 0.62 14.23 -4.13
CA GLU A 265 0.41 12.82 -4.46
C GLU A 265 0.90 12.49 -5.88
N ASP A 266 2.18 12.14 -6.03
CA ASP A 266 2.86 11.88 -7.31
C ASP A 266 3.14 10.40 -7.59
N HIS A 267 2.76 9.49 -6.70
CA HIS A 267 3.12 8.07 -6.81
C HIS A 267 2.65 7.40 -8.12
N ILE A 268 1.45 7.74 -8.61
CA ILE A 268 0.93 7.23 -9.89
C ILE A 268 1.74 7.79 -11.08
N TYR A 269 2.18 9.04 -10.96
CA TYR A 269 3.04 9.66 -11.98
C TYR A 269 4.38 8.95 -12.05
N ASP A 270 5.02 8.70 -10.90
CA ASP A 270 6.28 7.97 -10.85
C ASP A 270 6.14 6.52 -11.35
N GLU A 271 5.10 5.80 -10.94
CA GLU A 271 4.80 4.45 -11.42
C GLU A 271 4.67 4.41 -12.94
N CYS A 272 3.86 5.29 -13.51
CA CYS A 272 3.68 5.36 -14.97
C CYS A 272 4.98 5.71 -15.67
N ARG A 273 5.74 6.65 -15.11
CA ARG A 273 7.02 7.08 -15.66
C ARG A 273 8.02 5.93 -15.74
N TYR A 274 8.14 5.11 -14.68
CA TYR A 274 9.00 3.93 -14.69
C TYR A 274 8.63 2.95 -15.80
N VAL A 275 7.33 2.66 -15.99
CA VAL A 275 6.86 1.75 -17.04
C VAL A 275 7.14 2.30 -18.44
N LEU A 276 6.93 3.60 -18.66
CA LEU A 276 7.18 4.22 -19.97
C LEU A 276 8.66 4.30 -20.32
N MET A 277 9.53 4.39 -19.32
CA MET A 277 10.98 4.44 -19.50
C MET A 277 11.59 3.11 -19.93
N GLU A 278 10.94 1.97 -19.69
CA GLU A 278 11.37 0.68 -20.26
C GLU A 278 11.21 0.62 -21.78
N ASN A 279 10.36 1.48 -22.36
CA ASN A 279 10.05 1.49 -23.79
C ASN A 279 10.10 2.92 -24.35
N PRO A 280 11.26 3.60 -24.36
CA PRO A 280 11.32 4.99 -24.75
C PRO A 280 10.94 5.17 -26.22
N ILE A 281 10.11 6.18 -26.51
CA ILE A 281 9.75 6.58 -27.88
C ILE A 281 10.37 7.93 -28.22
N SER A 282 10.57 8.15 -29.51
CA SER A 282 10.89 9.47 -30.04
C SER A 282 9.67 10.39 -29.99
N PRO A 283 9.88 11.72 -29.89
CA PRO A 283 8.80 12.70 -29.95
C PRO A 283 7.96 12.51 -31.22
N ARG A 284 6.63 12.56 -31.08
CA ARG A 284 5.73 12.53 -32.22
C ARG A 284 5.93 13.80 -33.04
N GLN A 285 6.10 13.67 -34.35
CA GLN A 285 6.16 14.83 -35.25
C GLN A 285 4.77 15.43 -35.34
N VAL A 286 4.51 16.48 -34.56
CA VAL A 286 3.31 17.30 -34.73
C VAL A 286 3.49 18.03 -36.05
N ARG A 287 2.64 17.72 -37.05
CA ARG A 287 2.51 18.60 -38.22
C ARG A 287 2.00 19.93 -37.69
N LYS A 288 2.89 20.93 -37.55
CA LYS A 288 2.46 22.31 -37.33
C LYS A 288 1.53 22.65 -38.48
N GLU A 289 0.25 22.85 -38.19
CA GLU A 289 -0.60 23.54 -39.15
C GLU A 289 0.10 24.87 -39.45
N MET A 290 0.36 25.12 -40.73
CA MET A 290 0.83 26.42 -41.17
C MET A 290 -0.30 27.41 -40.90
N VAL A 291 -0.24 28.06 -39.74
CA VAL A 291 -1.03 29.24 -39.46
C VAL A 291 -0.55 30.29 -40.45
N LEU A 292 -1.33 30.56 -41.50
CA LEU A 292 -1.08 31.71 -42.36
C LEU A 292 -1.12 32.95 -41.46
N ARG A 293 -0.01 33.68 -41.43
CA ARG A 293 0.07 34.98 -40.75
C ARG A 293 -0.72 35.97 -41.59
N ASP A 294 -1.76 36.54 -40.97
CA ASP A 294 -2.68 37.53 -41.52
C ASP A 294 -3.32 37.14 -42.86
N ASP A 295 -4.61 36.84 -42.82
CA ASP A 295 -5.48 36.75 -43.99
C ASP A 295 -6.40 37.99 -44.02
N PRO A 296 -5.89 39.17 -44.42
CA PRO A 296 -6.66 40.42 -44.41
C PRO A 296 -7.83 40.42 -45.41
N LEU A 297 -7.88 39.44 -46.31
CA LEU A 297 -8.90 39.32 -47.36
C LEU A 297 -9.83 38.11 -47.16
N ASP A 298 -9.68 37.36 -46.06
CA ASP A 298 -10.50 36.19 -45.69
C ASP A 298 -10.64 35.16 -46.84
N MET A 299 -9.52 34.89 -47.52
CA MET A 299 -9.46 34.03 -48.71
C MET A 299 -9.14 32.56 -48.38
N ASP A 300 -8.96 32.20 -47.11
CA ASP A 300 -8.71 30.81 -46.71
C ASP A 300 -9.95 29.93 -46.91
N ALA A 301 -9.95 29.14 -47.98
CA ALA A 301 -10.98 28.15 -48.31
C ALA A 301 -11.24 27.09 -47.22
N ARG A 302 -10.41 27.03 -46.16
CA ARG A 302 -10.55 26.10 -45.03
C ARG A 302 -11.38 26.67 -43.86
N ARG A 303 -11.68 27.98 -43.84
CA ARG A 303 -12.58 28.55 -42.81
C ARG A 303 -14.02 28.17 -43.13
N SER A 304 -14.59 27.25 -42.32
CA SER A 304 -16.04 27.04 -42.30
C SER A 304 -16.73 28.34 -41.85
N PRO A 305 -17.77 28.84 -42.55
CA PRO A 305 -18.47 30.08 -42.20
C PRO A 305 -19.22 30.01 -40.86
N ILE A 306 -19.24 28.84 -40.20
CA ILE A 306 -19.94 28.62 -38.94
C ILE A 306 -18.97 28.90 -37.78
N ARG A 307 -19.04 30.10 -37.21
CA ARG A 307 -18.42 30.41 -35.91
C ARG A 307 -19.25 29.78 -34.80
N VAL A 308 -18.79 28.66 -34.26
CA VAL A 308 -19.34 28.11 -33.00
C VAL A 308 -18.51 28.68 -31.84
N MET A 309 -19.09 29.61 -31.08
CA MET A 309 -18.53 29.98 -29.77
C MET A 309 -18.80 28.83 -28.81
N ARG A 310 -17.74 28.21 -28.27
CA ARG A 310 -17.85 27.36 -27.08
C ARG A 310 -17.85 28.26 -25.85
N VAL A 311 -18.94 28.22 -25.09
CA VAL A 311 -19.01 28.69 -23.69
C VAL A 311 -18.42 27.61 -22.81
#